data_AF-A0A372QQE4-F1
#
_entry.id   AF-A0A372QQE4-F1
#
_cell.length_a   1.000
_cell.length_b   1.000
_cell.length_c   1.000
_cell.angle_alpha   90.00
_cell.angle_beta   90.00
_cell.angle_gamma   90.00
#
_symmetry.space_group_name_H-M   'P 1'
#
loop_
_entity.id
_entity.type
_entity.pdbx_description
1 polymer ?
#
loop_
_entity_poly.entity_id
_entity_poly.type
_entity_poly.pdbx_seq_one_letter_code
_entity_poly.pdbx_strand_id
1 'polypeptide(L)'
;MRDVVNVDKQDDGAAYRVFHSDILAQIYQTGLEINEMQSLFVYLFVLGDLFDSYLNRNISHKKRIIMAMRGYFFLNMWIEYIESSSKLYNSMFSIAKNFISSQSFKIFANLAKSLILLIISHREFYSSYPLYPWEHGTEAIEHVFRISRQITNDFSFYEFFKIQQRVAYRDKIIRQNMQIQKEKTSASGYIFDFDLNFKSNENIDILRTWPNDNAIHDAIKIAYEDAAKFIKVLGIKL
;
A
#
# COMPACT_ATOMS: atom_id res chain seq x y z
N MET A 1 -21.15 6.93 -5.71
CA MET A 1 -20.41 6.17 -6.74
C MET A 1 -20.12 7.07 -7.95
N ARG A 2 -19.25 8.09 -7.80
CA ARG A 2 -18.75 8.92 -8.91
C ARG A 2 -17.37 8.45 -9.40
N ASP A 3 -16.64 7.73 -8.55
CA ASP A 3 -15.33 7.12 -8.82
C ASP A 3 -15.33 6.01 -9.89
N VAL A 4 -16.49 5.69 -10.49
CA VAL A 4 -16.66 4.63 -11.50
C VAL A 4 -17.05 5.22 -12.88
N VAL A 5 -17.45 6.50 -12.95
CA VAL A 5 -17.90 7.16 -14.19
C VAL A 5 -16.92 8.28 -14.53
N ASN A 6 -16.26 8.22 -15.70
CA ASN A 6 -15.09 9.06 -16.06
C ASN A 6 -13.94 8.97 -15.04
N VAL A 7 -13.54 7.73 -14.73
CA VAL A 7 -12.48 7.42 -13.77
C VAL A 7 -11.16 8.03 -14.22
N ASP A 8 -10.61 8.93 -13.40
CA ASP A 8 -9.21 9.29 -13.47
C ASP A 8 -8.39 8.07 -13.07
N LYS A 9 -7.82 7.37 -14.05
CA LYS A 9 -7.00 6.17 -13.83
C LYS A 9 -5.70 6.48 -13.07
N GLN A 10 -5.39 7.76 -12.84
CA GLN A 10 -4.25 8.22 -12.06
C GLN A 10 -4.64 8.65 -10.63
N ASP A 11 -5.93 8.59 -10.25
CA ASP A 11 -6.37 8.85 -8.87
C ASP A 11 -6.06 7.63 -7.98
N ASP A 12 -4.82 7.61 -7.48
CA ASP A 12 -4.32 6.65 -6.50
C ASP A 12 -5.15 6.65 -5.20
N GLY A 13 -5.68 7.80 -4.80
CA GLY A 13 -6.57 7.96 -3.66
C GLY A 13 -7.88 7.20 -3.85
N ALA A 14 -8.45 7.21 -5.05
CA ALA A 14 -9.62 6.38 -5.37
C ALA A 14 -9.29 4.89 -5.31
N ALA A 15 -8.13 4.48 -5.83
CA ALA A 15 -7.69 3.10 -5.74
C ALA A 15 -7.48 2.65 -4.28
N TYR A 16 -6.86 3.48 -3.44
CA TYR A 16 -6.62 3.17 -2.03
C TYR A 16 -7.92 3.01 -1.24
N ARG A 17 -8.95 3.82 -1.52
CA ARG A 17 -10.27 3.71 -0.86
C ARG A 17 -10.93 2.34 -1.06
N VAL A 18 -10.62 1.61 -2.14
CA VAL A 18 -11.15 0.26 -2.39
C VAL A 18 -10.70 -0.73 -1.30
N PHE A 19 -9.54 -0.50 -0.69
CA PHE A 19 -8.98 -1.33 0.36
C PHE A 19 -9.36 -0.86 1.77
N HIS A 20 -10.10 0.24 1.89
CA HIS A 20 -10.45 0.85 3.17
C HIS A 20 -11.37 -0.05 4.01
N SER A 21 -11.24 0.02 5.34
CA SER A 21 -12.02 -0.78 6.29
C SER A 21 -13.52 -0.65 6.09
N ASP A 22 -14.00 0.54 5.71
CA ASP A 22 -15.43 0.78 5.50
C ASP A 22 -15.97 0.01 4.29
N ILE A 23 -15.19 -0.09 3.20
CA ILE A 23 -15.56 -0.89 2.04
C ILE A 23 -15.51 -2.38 2.38
N LEU A 24 -14.47 -2.81 3.11
CA LEU A 24 -14.38 -4.20 3.57
C LEU A 24 -15.55 -4.57 4.49
N ALA A 25 -15.97 -3.66 5.39
CA ALA A 25 -17.11 -3.85 6.27
C ALA A 25 -18.42 -3.95 5.47
N GLN A 26 -18.60 -3.12 4.44
CA GLN A 26 -19.75 -3.22 3.54
C GLN A 26 -19.74 -4.54 2.76
N ILE A 27 -18.59 -4.98 2.23
CA ILE A 27 -18.46 -6.29 1.56
C ILE A 27 -18.81 -7.42 2.52
N TYR A 28 -18.37 -7.33 3.78
CA TYR A 28 -18.69 -8.33 4.80
C TYR A 28 -20.19 -8.35 5.13
N GLN A 29 -20.80 -7.19 5.35
CA GLN A 29 -22.23 -7.07 5.65
C GLN A 29 -23.11 -7.54 4.47
N THR A 30 -22.71 -7.24 3.24
CA THR A 30 -23.44 -7.63 2.02
C THR A 30 -23.16 -9.09 1.66
N GLY A 31 -21.94 -9.58 1.92
CA GLY A 31 -21.48 -10.93 1.63
C GLY A 31 -22.00 -12.00 2.59
N LEU A 32 -22.57 -11.63 3.74
CA LEU A 32 -23.30 -12.55 4.63
C LEU A 32 -24.51 -13.19 3.96
N GLU A 33 -25.07 -12.58 2.91
CA GLU A 33 -26.21 -13.13 2.16
C GLU A 33 -25.77 -14.01 0.97
N ILE A 34 -24.56 -13.83 0.46
CA ILE A 34 -24.08 -14.45 -0.78
C ILE A 34 -22.60 -14.83 -0.58
N ASN A 35 -22.34 -16.11 -0.27
CA ASN A 35 -21.03 -16.72 0.01
C ASN A 35 -19.94 -16.51 -1.09
N GLU A 36 -20.26 -15.80 -2.17
CA GLU A 36 -19.39 -15.52 -3.31
C GLU A 36 -18.38 -14.38 -3.05
N MET A 37 -18.67 -13.47 -2.11
CA MET A 37 -17.82 -12.28 -1.86
C MET A 37 -16.64 -12.52 -0.92
N GLN A 38 -16.54 -13.72 -0.35
CA GLN A 38 -15.49 -14.06 0.62
C GLN A 38 -14.08 -14.02 0.02
N SER A 39 -13.93 -14.52 -1.22
CA SER A 39 -12.66 -14.51 -1.94
C SER A 39 -12.20 -13.07 -2.26
N LEU A 40 -13.13 -12.23 -2.69
CA LEU A 40 -12.89 -10.81 -2.94
C LEU A 40 -12.51 -10.08 -1.66
N PHE A 41 -13.22 -10.31 -0.56
CA PHE A 41 -12.89 -9.73 0.75
C PHE A 41 -11.46 -10.07 1.16
N VAL A 42 -11.09 -11.36 1.14
CA VAL A 42 -9.75 -11.81 1.53
C VAL A 42 -8.69 -11.20 0.61
N TYR A 43 -8.93 -11.18 -0.69
CA TYR A 43 -8.00 -10.58 -1.66
C TYR A 43 -7.77 -9.09 -1.39
N LEU A 44 -8.84 -8.32 -1.21
CA LEU A 44 -8.75 -6.89 -0.92
C LEU A 44 -8.10 -6.64 0.44
N PHE A 45 -8.48 -7.39 1.47
CA PHE A 45 -7.89 -7.28 2.80
C PHE A 45 -6.38 -7.52 2.77
N VAL A 46 -5.93 -8.62 2.14
CA VAL A 46 -4.51 -8.99 2.09
C VAL A 46 -3.67 -7.96 1.32
N LEU A 47 -4.17 -7.45 0.19
CA LEU A 47 -3.46 -6.41 -0.57
C LEU A 47 -3.51 -5.05 0.14
N GLY A 48 -4.64 -4.70 0.75
CA GLY A 48 -4.77 -3.50 1.57
C GLY A 48 -3.76 -3.49 2.72
N ASP A 49 -3.63 -4.61 3.42
CA ASP A 49 -2.62 -4.78 4.47
C ASP A 49 -1.19 -4.64 3.94
N LEU A 50 -0.89 -5.16 2.74
CA LEU A 50 0.42 -4.97 2.12
C LEU A 50 0.69 -3.48 1.88
N PHE A 51 -0.28 -2.70 1.40
CA PHE A 51 -0.10 -1.26 1.19
C PHE A 51 0.00 -0.49 2.50
N ASP A 52 -0.83 -0.80 3.49
CA ASP A 52 -0.81 -0.21 4.82
C ASP A 52 0.50 -0.49 5.55
N SER A 53 1.17 -1.62 5.26
CA SER A 53 2.49 -1.92 5.83
C SER A 53 3.54 -0.85 5.49
N TYR A 54 3.36 -0.12 4.39
CA TYR A 54 4.15 1.07 4.04
C TYR A 54 3.49 2.36 4.50
N LEU A 55 2.21 2.55 4.19
CA LEU A 55 1.56 3.86 4.26
C LEU A 55 1.03 4.21 5.66
N ASN A 56 0.65 3.23 6.47
CA ASN A 56 0.06 3.48 7.78
C ASN A 56 1.12 4.06 8.73
N ARG A 57 0.87 5.24 9.29
CA ARG A 57 1.84 5.98 10.13
C ARG A 57 1.89 5.51 11.58
N ASN A 58 0.91 4.71 12.02
CA ASN A 58 0.63 4.44 13.43
C ASN A 58 0.91 2.99 13.84
N ILE A 59 1.69 2.24 13.04
CA ILE A 59 1.97 0.82 13.27
C ILE A 59 3.47 0.54 13.48
N SER A 60 3.75 -0.43 14.35
CA SER A 60 5.11 -0.89 14.64
C SER A 60 5.73 -1.70 13.51
N HIS A 61 7.06 -1.74 13.47
CA HIS A 61 7.81 -2.55 12.49
C HIS A 61 7.43 -4.03 12.52
N LYS A 62 7.16 -4.60 13.71
CA LYS A 62 6.66 -5.99 13.82
C LYS A 62 5.33 -6.17 13.07
N LYS A 63 4.38 -5.25 13.25
CA LYS A 63 3.08 -5.31 12.58
C LYS A 63 3.22 -5.15 11.07
N ARG A 64 4.08 -4.24 10.61
CA ARG A 64 4.43 -4.08 9.19
C ARG A 64 4.94 -5.38 8.57
N ILE A 65 5.86 -6.08 9.25
CA ILE A 65 6.39 -7.37 8.78
C ILE A 65 5.27 -8.40 8.64
N ILE A 66 4.39 -8.52 9.63
CA ILE A 66 3.24 -9.45 9.57
C ILE A 66 2.36 -9.14 8.35
N MET A 67 2.00 -7.87 8.18
CA MET A 67 1.12 -7.42 7.09
C MET A 67 1.74 -7.70 5.71
N ALA A 68 3.00 -7.30 5.51
CA ALA A 68 3.71 -7.49 4.25
C ALA A 68 3.93 -8.97 3.92
N MET A 69 4.37 -9.77 4.89
CA MET A 69 4.65 -11.19 4.67
C MET A 69 3.39 -12.02 4.49
N ARG A 70 2.26 -11.62 5.08
CA ARG A 70 0.97 -12.26 4.83
C ARG A 70 0.56 -12.07 3.37
N GLY A 71 0.73 -10.86 2.83
CA GLY A 71 0.57 -10.58 1.41
C GLY A 71 1.47 -11.46 0.54
N TYR A 72 2.75 -11.56 0.91
CA TYR A 72 3.71 -12.42 0.22
C TYR A 72 3.26 -13.88 0.21
N PHE A 73 3.00 -14.48 1.37
CA PHE A 73 2.64 -15.90 1.47
C PHE A 73 1.32 -16.22 0.79
N PHE A 74 0.30 -15.37 0.96
CA PHE A 74 -0.99 -15.54 0.31
C PHE A 74 -0.86 -15.59 -1.22
N LEU A 75 -0.10 -14.65 -1.82
CA LEU A 75 0.10 -14.62 -3.27
C LEU A 75 0.89 -15.84 -3.77
N ASN A 76 1.88 -16.31 -3.01
CA ASN A 76 2.65 -17.52 -3.37
C ASN A 76 1.78 -18.79 -3.28
N MET A 77 1.00 -18.95 -2.21
CA MET A 77 0.07 -20.07 -2.09
C MET A 77 -1.00 -20.04 -3.20
N TRP A 78 -1.48 -18.86 -3.57
CA TRP A 78 -2.46 -18.74 -4.65
C TRP A 78 -1.88 -19.13 -6.02
N ILE A 79 -0.67 -18.69 -6.38
CA ILE A 79 -0.06 -19.09 -7.66
C ILE A 79 0.25 -20.61 -7.69
N GLU A 80 0.74 -21.18 -6.59
CA GLU A 80 0.98 -22.63 -6.45
C GLU A 80 -0.31 -23.44 -6.67
N TYR A 81 -1.43 -22.97 -6.12
CA TYR A 81 -2.74 -23.58 -6.35
C TYR A 81 -3.17 -23.52 -7.82
N ILE A 82 -3.00 -22.38 -8.49
CA ILE A 82 -3.35 -22.24 -9.92
C ILE A 82 -2.48 -23.15 -10.78
N GLU A 83 -1.19 -23.26 -10.48
CA GLU A 83 -0.27 -24.18 -11.18
C GLU A 83 -0.67 -25.65 -11.01
N SER A 84 -1.01 -26.05 -9.78
CA SER A 84 -1.45 -27.42 -9.48
C SER A 84 -2.80 -27.74 -10.15
N SER A 85 -3.74 -26.78 -10.11
CA SER A 85 -5.05 -26.90 -10.76
C SER A 85 -4.94 -26.92 -12.28
N SER A 86 -4.00 -26.17 -12.86
CA SER A 86 -3.75 -26.20 -14.30
C SER A 86 -3.31 -27.59 -14.76
N LYS A 87 -2.46 -28.29 -14.00
CA LYS A 87 -2.05 -29.66 -14.31
C LYS A 87 -3.20 -30.67 -14.24
N LEU A 88 -4.12 -30.50 -13.29
CA LEU A 88 -5.25 -31.41 -13.08
C LEU A 88 -6.41 -31.17 -14.06
N TYR A 89 -6.66 -29.92 -14.43
CA TYR A 89 -7.85 -29.51 -15.18
C TYR A 89 -7.56 -28.85 -16.53
N ASN A 90 -6.29 -28.86 -16.98
CA ASN A 90 -5.63 -28.50 -18.27
C ASN A 90 -6.23 -27.41 -19.19
N SER A 91 -7.55 -27.27 -19.30
CA SER A 91 -8.26 -26.23 -20.06
C SER A 91 -8.93 -25.16 -19.19
N MET A 92 -9.21 -25.44 -17.90
CA MET A 92 -10.02 -24.54 -17.06
C MET A 92 -9.20 -23.51 -16.27
N PHE A 93 -7.92 -23.82 -15.97
CA PHE A 93 -7.04 -22.95 -15.18
C PHE A 93 -5.76 -22.61 -15.95
N SER A 94 -5.42 -21.32 -15.98
CA SER A 94 -4.10 -20.86 -16.37
C SER A 94 -3.68 -19.63 -15.56
N ILE A 95 -2.38 -19.49 -15.30
CA ILE A 95 -1.83 -18.33 -14.59
C ILE A 95 -2.25 -17.03 -15.30
N ALA A 96 -2.20 -17.01 -16.62
CA ALA A 96 -2.53 -15.83 -17.42
C ALA A 96 -4.00 -15.37 -17.29
N LYS A 97 -4.93 -16.27 -16.95
CA LYS A 97 -6.36 -15.97 -16.85
C LYS A 97 -6.86 -15.87 -15.41
N ASN A 98 -6.25 -16.60 -14.49
CA ASN A 98 -6.79 -16.83 -13.15
C ASN A 98 -5.92 -16.25 -12.03
N PHE A 99 -4.82 -15.58 -12.38
CA PHE A 99 -3.93 -14.93 -11.42
C PHE A 99 -3.69 -13.47 -11.83
N ILE A 100 -3.20 -12.67 -10.90
CA ILE A 100 -2.73 -11.32 -11.20
C ILE A 100 -1.59 -11.36 -12.24
N SER A 101 -1.37 -10.24 -12.92
CA SER A 101 -0.31 -10.16 -13.93
C SER A 101 1.05 -10.53 -13.33
N SER A 102 1.92 -11.14 -14.13
CA SER A 102 3.28 -11.52 -13.70
C SER A 102 4.08 -10.32 -13.18
N GLN A 103 3.81 -9.14 -13.72
CA GLN A 103 4.40 -7.87 -13.33
C GLN A 103 3.90 -7.45 -11.95
N SER A 104 2.58 -7.47 -11.72
CA SER A 104 1.98 -7.16 -10.43
C SER A 104 2.47 -8.11 -9.33
N PHE A 105 2.54 -9.40 -9.62
CA PHE A 105 3.06 -10.39 -8.66
C PHE A 105 4.51 -10.09 -8.26
N LYS A 106 5.39 -9.82 -9.24
CA LYS A 106 6.78 -9.44 -8.97
C LYS A 106 6.88 -8.17 -8.14
N ILE A 107 6.06 -7.15 -8.45
CA ILE A 107 6.02 -5.89 -7.71
C ILE A 107 5.60 -6.14 -6.25
N PHE A 108 4.49 -6.84 -6.01
CA PHE A 108 3.99 -7.10 -4.66
C PHE A 108 4.92 -7.99 -3.85
N ALA A 109 5.50 -9.02 -4.47
CA ALA A 109 6.48 -9.87 -3.82
C ALA A 109 7.75 -9.09 -3.44
N ASN A 110 8.23 -8.21 -4.32
CA ASN A 110 9.38 -7.37 -4.04
C ASN A 110 9.07 -6.33 -2.96
N LEU A 111 7.88 -5.70 -2.96
CA LEU A 111 7.45 -4.76 -1.93
C LEU A 111 7.50 -5.40 -0.53
N ALA A 112 7.03 -6.64 -0.39
CA ALA A 112 7.08 -7.34 0.89
C ALA A 112 8.52 -7.61 1.35
N LYS A 113 9.38 -8.12 0.44
CA LYS A 113 10.79 -8.41 0.75
C LYS A 113 11.59 -7.14 1.05
N SER A 114 11.39 -6.08 0.27
CA SER A 114 12.10 -4.82 0.44
C SER A 114 11.75 -4.14 1.75
N LEU A 115 10.51 -4.28 2.25
CA LEU A 115 10.13 -3.70 3.53
C LEU A 115 10.93 -4.32 4.69
N ILE A 116 11.07 -5.64 4.69
CA ILE A 116 11.85 -6.35 5.71
C ILE A 116 13.32 -5.96 5.61
N LEU A 117 13.86 -5.94 4.39
CA LEU A 117 15.25 -5.55 4.17
C LEU A 117 15.51 -4.10 4.61
N LEU A 118 14.56 -3.21 4.37
CA LEU A 118 14.61 -1.81 4.81
C LEU A 118 14.59 -1.72 6.34
N ILE A 119 13.72 -2.46 7.01
CA ILE A 119 13.65 -2.51 8.48
C ILE A 119 14.96 -3.04 9.07
N ILE A 120 15.51 -4.14 8.53
CA ILE A 120 16.77 -4.73 9.00
C ILE A 120 17.93 -3.76 8.78
N SER A 121 18.08 -3.23 7.57
CA SER A 121 19.14 -2.28 7.23
C SER A 121 19.07 -1.04 8.13
N HIS A 122 17.87 -0.50 8.35
CA HIS A 122 17.71 0.69 9.16
C HIS A 122 17.98 0.42 10.66
N ARG A 123 17.59 -0.75 11.16
CA ARG A 123 17.96 -1.21 12.51
C ARG A 123 19.48 -1.31 12.69
N GLU A 124 20.20 -1.79 11.69
CA GLU A 124 21.64 -2.03 11.78
C GLU A 124 22.47 -0.75 11.65
N PHE A 125 22.12 0.11 10.69
CA PHE A 125 22.94 1.28 10.36
C PHE A 125 22.42 2.60 10.94
N TYR A 126 21.14 2.70 11.29
CA TYR A 126 20.49 3.97 11.65
C TYR A 126 19.50 3.82 12.82
N SER A 127 19.80 2.95 13.80
CA SER A 127 18.88 2.60 14.90
C SER A 127 18.37 3.78 15.74
N SER A 128 19.15 4.86 15.82
CA SER A 128 18.78 6.09 16.54
C SER A 128 17.71 6.94 15.82
N TYR A 129 17.51 6.72 14.52
CA TYR A 129 16.56 7.45 13.71
C TYR A 129 15.29 6.62 13.47
N PRO A 130 14.09 7.23 13.52
CA PRO A 130 12.87 6.54 13.16
C PRO A 130 12.84 6.23 11.66
N LEU A 131 12.35 5.04 11.28
CA LEU A 131 12.06 4.72 9.89
C LEU A 131 10.65 5.16 9.52
N TYR A 132 10.52 5.87 8.40
CA TYR A 132 9.26 6.32 7.83
C TYR A 132 9.00 5.62 6.48
N PRO A 133 8.40 4.41 6.44
CA PRO A 133 8.27 3.65 5.19
C PRO A 133 7.50 4.39 4.08
N TRP A 134 6.54 5.24 4.44
CA TRP A 134 5.76 6.05 3.49
C TRP A 134 6.59 7.13 2.78
N GLU A 135 7.73 7.56 3.34
CA GLU A 135 8.63 8.53 2.69
C GLU A 135 9.49 7.89 1.58
N HIS A 136 9.42 6.56 1.41
CA HIS A 136 10.16 5.84 0.36
C HIS A 136 9.40 5.72 -0.97
N GLY A 137 8.35 6.52 -1.17
CA GLY A 137 7.61 6.66 -2.42
C GLY A 137 8.10 7.80 -3.33
N THR A 138 7.41 8.01 -4.46
CA THR A 138 7.68 9.10 -5.41
C THR A 138 6.81 10.35 -5.18
N GLU A 139 5.94 10.33 -4.18
CA GLU A 139 4.94 11.36 -3.89
C GLU A 139 5.55 12.77 -3.80
N ALA A 140 6.71 12.90 -3.14
CA ALA A 140 7.41 14.18 -3.03
C ALA A 140 7.84 14.74 -4.40
N ILE A 141 8.26 13.88 -5.32
CA ILE A 141 8.66 14.26 -6.68
C ILE A 141 7.42 14.62 -7.51
N GLU A 142 6.35 13.84 -7.38
CA GLU A 142 5.06 14.13 -8.05
C GLU A 142 4.48 15.46 -7.59
N HIS A 143 4.62 15.80 -6.30
CA HIS A 143 4.24 17.09 -5.75
C HIS A 143 5.02 18.24 -6.40
N VAL A 144 6.34 18.10 -6.50
CA VAL A 144 7.21 19.07 -7.19
C VAL A 144 6.75 19.27 -8.62
N PHE A 145 6.50 18.19 -9.36
CA PHE A 145 6.04 18.27 -10.74
C PHE A 145 4.65 18.88 -10.87
N ARG A 146 3.74 18.62 -9.94
CA ARG A 146 2.42 19.25 -9.90
C ARG A 146 2.53 20.75 -9.73
N ILE A 147 3.34 21.23 -8.78
CA ILE A 147 3.56 22.67 -8.60
C ILE A 147 4.22 23.28 -9.85
N SER A 148 5.18 22.59 -10.46
CA SER A 148 5.81 23.02 -11.71
C SER A 148 4.79 23.20 -12.83
N ARG A 149 3.88 22.24 -13.01
CA ARG A 149 2.81 22.31 -14.02
C ARG A 149 1.82 23.46 -13.77
N GLN A 150 1.59 23.84 -12.52
CA GLN A 150 0.79 25.03 -12.19
C GLN A 150 1.48 26.36 -12.53
N ILE A 151 2.80 26.36 -12.77
CA ILE A 151 3.54 27.53 -13.22
C ILE A 151 3.62 27.53 -14.75
N THR A 152 3.95 26.38 -15.32
CA THR A 152 4.07 26.17 -16.77
C THR A 152 3.55 24.78 -17.09
N ASN A 153 2.42 24.68 -17.81
CA ASN A 153 1.73 23.39 -18.04
C ASN A 153 2.64 22.33 -18.66
N ASP A 154 3.36 22.69 -19.72
CA ASP A 154 4.38 21.87 -20.37
C ASP A 154 5.70 22.64 -20.38
N PHE A 155 6.76 22.04 -19.85
CA PHE A 155 8.07 22.68 -19.73
C PHE A 155 9.16 21.82 -20.36
N SER A 156 10.12 22.47 -21.01
CA SER A 156 11.43 21.92 -21.29
C SER A 156 12.25 21.79 -20.01
N PHE A 157 13.34 21.02 -20.05
CA PHE A 157 14.26 20.91 -18.92
C PHE A 157 14.82 22.26 -18.46
N TYR A 158 15.12 23.16 -19.40
CA TYR A 158 15.62 24.50 -19.11
C TYR A 158 14.57 25.37 -18.40
N GLU A 159 13.31 25.27 -18.81
CA GLU A 159 12.20 25.96 -18.14
C GLU A 159 11.96 25.41 -16.73
N PHE A 160 12.00 24.07 -16.57
CA PHE A 160 11.94 23.44 -15.25
C PHE A 160 13.03 23.98 -14.32
N PHE A 161 14.26 24.08 -14.81
CA PHE A 161 15.38 24.63 -14.03
C PHE A 161 15.13 26.09 -13.60
N LYS A 162 14.60 26.94 -14.49
CA LYS A 162 14.30 28.34 -14.16
C LYS A 162 13.21 28.51 -13.11
N ILE A 163 12.23 27.60 -13.07
CA ILE A 163 11.08 27.74 -12.16
C ILE A 163 11.33 27.17 -10.76
N GLN A 164 12.46 26.49 -10.50
CA GLN A 164 12.72 25.82 -9.21
C GLN A 164 12.54 26.72 -7.98
N GLN A 165 13.03 27.96 -8.03
CA GLN A 165 12.84 28.90 -6.91
C GLN A 165 11.37 29.26 -6.69
N ARG A 166 10.59 29.38 -7.77
CA ARG A 166 9.15 29.65 -7.71
C ARG A 166 8.38 28.45 -7.18
N VAL A 167 8.80 27.24 -7.56
CA VAL A 167 8.25 25.98 -7.04
C VAL A 167 8.48 25.91 -5.53
N ALA A 168 9.71 26.13 -5.05
CA ALA A 168 10.03 26.11 -3.63
C ALA A 168 9.24 27.16 -2.84
N TYR A 169 9.08 28.38 -3.38
CA TYR A 169 8.29 29.42 -2.75
C TYR A 169 6.79 29.07 -2.67
N ARG A 170 6.22 28.52 -3.76
CA ARG A 170 4.82 28.05 -3.77
C ARG A 170 4.60 26.89 -2.80
N ASP A 171 5.53 25.94 -2.73
CA ASP A 171 5.47 24.84 -1.76
C ASP A 171 5.42 25.37 -0.32
N LYS A 172 6.28 26.35 0.02
CA LYS A 172 6.27 26.99 1.33
C LYS A 172 4.92 27.65 1.66
N ILE A 173 4.33 28.38 0.72
CA ILE A 173 3.00 28.99 0.90
C ILE A 173 1.92 27.93 1.10
N ILE A 174 1.92 26.87 0.28
CA ILE A 174 0.94 25.78 0.38
C ILE A 174 1.02 25.15 1.77
N ARG A 175 2.23 24.83 2.26
CA ARG A 175 2.42 24.25 3.60
C ARG A 175 1.98 25.18 4.72
N GLN A 176 2.20 26.49 4.59
CA GLN A 176 1.72 27.48 5.57
C GLN A 176 0.19 27.62 5.56
N ASN A 177 -0.43 27.55 4.38
CA ASN A 177 -1.88 27.66 4.22
C ASN A 177 -2.63 26.37 4.57
N MET A 178 -1.98 25.20 4.64
CA MET A 178 -2.61 23.94 5.07
C MET A 178 -3.11 23.96 6.52
N GLN A 179 -2.68 24.92 7.35
CA GLN A 179 -3.32 25.18 8.65
C GLN A 179 -4.74 25.78 8.54
N ILE A 180 -5.16 26.26 7.36
CA ILE A 180 -6.43 26.93 7.12
C ILE A 180 -7.27 26.12 6.10
N GLN A 181 -8.07 25.18 6.63
CA GLN A 181 -9.30 24.55 6.09
C GLN A 181 -9.35 24.04 4.62
N LYS A 182 -9.69 22.75 4.45
CA LYS A 182 -11.03 22.26 4.00
C LYS A 182 -11.02 20.74 3.77
N GLU A 183 -12.05 20.05 4.25
CA GLU A 183 -12.43 18.72 3.75
C GLU A 183 -12.65 18.82 2.23
N LYS A 184 -11.88 18.04 1.47
CA LYS A 184 -11.98 18.01 0.02
C LYS A 184 -13.11 17.08 -0.40
N THR A 185 -14.10 17.64 -1.08
CA THR A 185 -15.08 16.90 -1.88
C THR A 185 -14.38 16.26 -3.08
N SER A 186 -14.73 15.01 -3.37
CA SER A 186 -14.27 14.18 -4.51
C SER A 186 -14.03 14.96 -5.81
N ALA A 187 -12.97 14.59 -6.54
CA ALA A 187 -12.42 15.18 -7.78
C ALA A 187 -11.32 16.26 -7.63
N SER A 188 -10.76 16.45 -6.44
CA SER A 188 -9.48 17.17 -6.29
C SER A 188 -8.35 16.14 -6.15
N GLY A 189 -7.68 15.82 -7.27
CA GLY A 189 -6.72 14.70 -7.37
C GLY A 189 -5.59 14.66 -6.34
N TYR A 190 -4.90 13.51 -6.34
CA TYR A 190 -3.77 13.04 -5.50
C TYR A 190 -3.89 13.41 -4.00
N ILE A 191 -3.94 12.40 -3.13
CA ILE A 191 -3.99 12.57 -1.69
C ILE A 191 -2.56 12.85 -1.19
N PHE A 192 -2.27 14.10 -0.81
CA PHE A 192 -0.92 14.51 -0.37
C PHE A 192 -0.65 14.34 1.12
N ASP A 193 -1.65 13.91 1.90
CA ASP A 193 -1.45 13.57 3.30
C ASP A 193 -2.60 12.68 3.74
N PHE A 194 -2.32 11.41 3.98
CA PHE A 194 -3.29 10.50 4.60
C PHE A 194 -3.51 10.82 6.08
N ASP A 195 -2.69 11.71 6.68
CA ASP A 195 -2.89 12.16 8.05
C ASP A 195 -2.34 13.58 8.27
N LEU A 196 -3.18 14.59 8.05
CA LEU A 196 -2.95 15.98 8.50
C LEU A 196 -2.93 16.10 10.05
N ASN A 197 -3.35 15.04 10.74
CA ASN A 197 -3.31 14.90 12.19
C ASN A 197 -2.07 14.10 12.61
N PHE A 198 -0.85 14.56 12.28
CA PHE A 198 0.36 14.09 12.98
C PHE A 198 0.32 14.61 14.42
N LYS A 199 -0.58 14.02 15.22
CA LYS A 199 -0.76 14.31 16.63
C LYS A 199 0.35 13.59 17.38
N SER A 200 1.21 14.39 17.98
CA SER A 200 2.12 14.08 19.08
C SER A 200 3.36 13.24 18.76
N ASN A 201 4.44 13.58 19.47
CA ASN A 201 5.74 12.89 19.46
C ASN A 201 5.64 11.38 19.81
N GLU A 202 4.52 10.92 20.39
CA GLU A 202 4.34 9.52 20.83
C GLU A 202 4.32 8.50 19.67
N ASN A 203 3.84 8.89 18.48
CA ASN A 203 3.82 8.00 17.31
C ASN A 203 5.22 7.74 16.71
N ILE A 204 6.19 8.62 16.97
CA ILE A 204 7.55 8.49 16.41
C ILE A 204 8.34 7.41 17.16
N ASP A 205 8.12 7.25 18.47
CA ASP A 205 8.90 6.33 19.29
C ASP A 205 8.62 4.85 18.93
N ILE A 206 7.40 4.53 18.51
CA ILE A 206 7.04 3.22 17.95
C ILE A 206 7.90 2.88 16.72
N LEU A 207 8.28 3.89 15.92
CA LEU A 207 9.09 3.75 14.71
C LEU A 207 10.60 3.69 15.00
N ARG A 208 11.02 3.98 16.23
CA ARG A 208 12.38 3.76 16.73
C ARG A 208 12.54 2.43 17.47
N THR A 209 11.44 1.69 17.63
CA THR A 209 11.45 0.40 18.31
C THR A 209 11.66 -0.71 17.31
N TRP A 210 12.81 -1.37 17.38
CA TRP A 210 13.23 -2.37 16.40
C TRP A 210 12.96 -3.80 16.86
N PRO A 211 12.38 -4.66 16.00
CA PRO A 211 12.28 -6.08 16.31
C PRO A 211 13.67 -6.71 16.22
N ASN A 212 14.00 -7.54 17.22
CA ASN A 212 15.15 -8.44 17.14
C ASN A 212 14.86 -9.58 16.16
N ASP A 213 15.88 -10.38 15.83
CA ASP A 213 15.73 -11.44 14.82
C ASP A 213 14.66 -12.45 15.20
N ASN A 214 14.57 -12.86 16.46
CA ASN A 214 13.50 -13.77 16.92
C ASN A 214 12.11 -13.17 16.68
N ALA A 215 11.93 -11.88 17.00
CA ALA A 215 10.67 -11.18 16.78
C ALA A 215 10.32 -11.04 15.29
N ILE A 216 11.33 -10.93 14.41
CA ILE A 216 11.14 -10.97 12.95
C ILE A 216 10.70 -12.36 12.51
N HIS A 217 11.39 -13.42 12.95
CA HIS A 217 11.02 -14.80 12.63
C HIS A 217 9.61 -15.15 13.12
N ASP A 218 9.27 -14.74 14.34
CA ASP A 218 7.92 -14.90 14.90
C ASP A 218 6.87 -14.16 14.08
N ALA A 219 7.15 -12.92 13.65
CA ALA A 219 6.27 -12.15 12.79
C ALA A 219 6.04 -12.83 11.43
N ILE A 220 7.10 -13.36 10.82
CA ILE A 220 7.03 -14.12 9.56
C ILE A 220 6.20 -15.39 9.76
N LYS A 221 6.38 -16.10 10.88
CA LYS A 221 5.62 -17.31 11.20
C LYS A 221 4.12 -17.00 11.35
N ILE A 222 3.78 -15.94 12.10
CA ILE A 222 2.38 -15.48 12.25
C ILE A 222 1.79 -15.15 10.87
N ALA A 223 2.53 -14.43 10.03
CA ALA A 223 2.09 -14.09 8.68
C ALA A 223 1.80 -15.31 7.81
N TYR A 224 2.65 -16.34 7.88
CA TYR A 224 2.44 -17.60 7.17
C TYR A 224 1.19 -18.33 7.67
N GLU A 225 1.03 -18.46 8.99
CA GLU A 225 -0.13 -19.11 9.60
C GLU A 225 -1.44 -18.41 9.22
N ASP A 226 -1.45 -17.08 9.19
CA ASP A 226 -2.62 -16.29 8.80
C ASP A 226 -2.92 -16.45 7.31
N ALA A 227 -1.91 -16.41 6.42
CA ALA A 227 -2.09 -16.69 5.01
C ALA A 227 -2.65 -18.11 4.77
N ALA A 228 -2.13 -19.12 5.46
CA ALA A 228 -2.61 -20.50 5.37
C ALA A 228 -4.07 -20.64 5.85
N LYS A 229 -4.46 -19.92 6.92
CA LYS A 229 -5.86 -19.87 7.37
C LYS A 229 -6.76 -19.27 6.30
N PHE A 230 -6.35 -18.17 5.65
CA PHE A 230 -7.12 -17.57 4.56
C PHE A 230 -7.31 -18.55 3.40
N ILE A 231 -6.25 -19.19 2.93
CA ILE A 231 -6.30 -20.19 1.86
C ILE A 231 -7.24 -21.35 2.22
N LYS A 232 -7.16 -21.86 3.47
CA LYS A 232 -8.05 -22.91 3.97
C LYS A 232 -9.51 -22.48 3.97
N VAL A 233 -9.80 -21.26 4.43
CA VAL A 233 -11.16 -20.70 4.47
C VAL A 233 -11.73 -20.56 3.06
N LEU A 234 -10.90 -20.25 2.06
CA LEU A 234 -11.29 -20.19 0.66
C LEU A 234 -11.47 -21.56 0.00
N GLY A 235 -11.31 -22.66 0.75
CA GLY A 235 -11.47 -24.03 0.23
C GLY A 235 -10.34 -24.46 -0.72
N ILE A 236 -9.23 -23.71 -0.77
CA ILE A 236 -8.09 -24.00 -1.61
C ILE A 236 -7.28 -25.14 -0.96
N LYS A 237 -7.05 -26.21 -1.72
CA LYS A 237 -6.19 -27.33 -1.32
C LYS A 237 -4.81 -27.12 -1.92
N LEU A 238 -3.85 -26.79 -1.06
CA LEU A 238 -2.42 -26.76 -1.38
C LEU A 238 -1.83 -28.17 -1.40
#